data_AF-A0A4Q3UBN7-F1
#
_entry.id   AF-A0A4Q3UBN7-F1
#
_cell.length_a   1.000
_cell.length_b   1.000
_cell.length_c   1.000
_cell.angle_alpha   90.00
_cell.angle_beta   90.00
_cell.angle_gamma   90.00
#
_symmetry.space_group_name_H-M   'P 1'
#
loop_
_entity.id
_entity.type
_entity.pdbx_description
1 polymer ?
#
loop_
_entity_poly.entity_id
_entity_poly.type
_entity_poly.pdbx_seq_one_letter_code
_entity_poly.pdbx_strand_id
1 'polypeptide(L)'
;MSEVEWRKKLTKEQYAILRGHGTEAAFCSPLLDVHEKGVFHCVGCGNALFNTNAKFNSGTGWPSFFQPATADAVWYRLDTGYGMRRTEVICAKCD
;
A
#
# COMPACT_ATOMS: atom_id res chain seq x y z
N MET A 1 14.87 -0.75 -10.08
CA MET A 1 15.78 -0.17 -9.07
C MET A 1 16.40 -1.31 -8.29
N SER A 2 17.67 -1.18 -7.92
CA SER A 2 18.35 -2.13 -7.05
C SER A 2 17.93 -1.95 -5.59
N GLU A 3 18.15 -2.96 -4.75
CA GLU A 3 17.87 -2.91 -3.30
C GLU A 3 18.60 -1.75 -2.60
N VAL A 4 19.81 -1.42 -3.05
CA VAL A 4 20.59 -0.31 -2.51
C VAL A 4 19.91 1.03 -2.84
N GLU A 5 19.39 1.19 -4.05
CA GLU A 5 18.67 2.40 -4.44
C GLU A 5 17.35 2.55 -3.67
N TRP A 6 16.63 1.46 -3.45
CA TRP A 6 15.40 1.49 -2.64
C TRP A 6 15.64 1.89 -1.19
N ARG A 7 16.67 1.32 -0.55
CA ARG A 7 17.06 1.66 0.84
C ARG A 7 17.53 3.10 0.99
N LYS A 8 18.02 3.74 -0.09
CA LYS A 8 18.36 5.17 -0.10
C LYS A 8 17.12 6.06 -0.31
N LYS A 9 16.14 5.58 -1.10
CA LYS A 9 14.95 6.35 -1.45
C LYS A 9 13.87 6.35 -0.37
N LEU A 10 13.72 5.23 0.33
CA LEU A 10 12.62 4.99 1.29
C LEU A 10 13.10 5.11 2.73
N THR A 11 12.20 5.49 3.64
CA THR A 11 12.47 5.30 5.08
C THR A 11 12.59 3.82 5.42
N LYS A 12 13.12 3.49 6.61
CA LYS A 12 13.27 2.10 7.04
C LYS A 12 11.92 1.38 7.08
N GLU A 13 10.89 2.05 7.59
CA GLU A 13 9.52 1.53 7.71
C GLU A 13 8.90 1.35 6.33
N GLN A 14 9.01 2.35 5.44
CA GLN A 14 8.52 2.25 4.07
C GLN A 14 9.18 1.10 3.32
N TYR A 15 10.50 0.93 3.45
CA TYR A 15 11.20 -0.19 2.82
C TYR A 15 10.76 -1.54 3.40
N ALA A 16 10.63 -1.65 4.73
CA ALA A 16 10.19 -2.87 5.39
C ALA A 16 8.77 -3.29 4.94
N ILE A 17 7.87 -2.33 4.71
CA ILE A 17 6.51 -2.60 4.23
C ILE A 17 6.52 -2.90 2.72
N LEU A 18 7.02 -1.99 1.89
CA LEU A 18 6.94 -2.10 0.43
C LEU A 18 7.78 -3.24 -0.15
N ARG A 19 8.92 -3.55 0.45
CA ARG A 19 9.89 -4.54 -0.08
C ARG A 19 10.07 -5.75 0.84
N GLY A 20 9.80 -5.58 2.12
CA GLY A 20 9.94 -6.63 3.13
C GLY A 20 8.65 -7.38 3.47
N HIS A 21 7.55 -7.11 2.76
CA HIS A 21 6.21 -7.67 3.06
C HIS A 21 5.76 -7.43 4.51
N GLY A 22 6.25 -6.35 5.12
CA GLY A 22 5.87 -5.93 6.46
C GLY A 22 4.47 -5.33 6.51
N THR A 23 3.91 -5.25 7.71
CA THR A 23 2.64 -4.56 7.98
C THR A 23 2.91 -3.49 9.03
N GLU A 24 2.47 -2.25 8.79
CA GLU A 24 2.55 -1.19 9.80
C GLU A 24 1.66 -1.50 10.99
N ALA A 25 1.98 -0.93 12.16
CA ALA A 25 1.13 -1.06 13.33
C ALA A 25 -0.26 -0.45 13.05
N ALA A 26 -1.31 -1.16 13.46
CA ALA A 26 -2.69 -0.71 13.32
C ALA A 26 -2.86 0.66 14.02
N PHE A 27 -3.65 1.55 13.40
CA PHE A 27 -3.96 2.89 13.88
C PHE A 27 -2.79 3.88 13.92
N CYS A 28 -1.61 3.52 13.41
CA CYS A 28 -0.43 4.40 13.44
C CYS A 28 -0.17 5.16 12.13
N SER A 29 -0.87 4.81 11.05
CA SER A 29 -0.64 5.43 9.74
C SER A 29 -1.08 6.90 9.72
N PRO A 30 -0.26 7.84 9.25
CA PRO A 30 -0.70 9.22 9.04
C PRO A 30 -1.75 9.34 7.92
N LEU A 31 -1.90 8.30 7.10
CA LEU A 31 -2.85 8.23 6.00
C LEU A 31 -4.21 7.65 6.43
N LEU A 32 -4.36 7.27 7.70
CA LEU A 32 -5.57 6.63 8.21
C LEU A 32 -6.78 7.55 8.15
N ASP A 33 -6.64 8.79 8.62
CA ASP A 33 -7.73 9.77 8.77
C ASP A 33 -7.74 10.83 7.66
N VAL A 34 -7.16 10.52 6.50
CA VAL A 34 -7.25 11.38 5.31
C VAL A 34 -8.65 11.29 4.71
N HIS A 35 -9.33 12.43 4.60
CA HIS A 35 -10.68 12.55 4.06
C HIS A 35 -10.80 13.61 2.97
N GLU A 36 -9.78 14.44 2.76
CA GLU A 36 -9.74 15.41 1.68
C GLU A 36 -9.77 14.71 0.32
N LYS A 37 -10.26 15.40 -0.71
CA LYS A 37 -10.25 14.88 -2.08
C LYS A 37 -8.82 14.79 -2.60
N GLY A 38 -8.43 13.63 -3.13
CA GLY A 38 -7.08 13.39 -3.62
C GLY A 38 -6.85 11.97 -4.13
N VAL A 39 -5.58 11.66 -4.36
CA VAL A 39 -5.13 10.36 -4.88
C VAL A 39 -3.96 9.87 -4.03
N PHE A 40 -4.05 8.63 -3.58
CA PHE A 40 -2.96 7.92 -2.92
C PHE A 40 -2.01 7.37 -3.98
N HIS A 41 -0.78 7.85 -3.96
CA HIS A 41 0.26 7.43 -4.88
C HIS A 41 1.21 6.45 -4.19
N CYS A 42 1.73 5.49 -4.96
CA CYS A 42 2.79 4.61 -4.52
C CYS A 42 4.03 5.44 -4.14
N VAL A 43 4.46 5.38 -2.88
CA VAL A 43 5.69 6.09 -2.44
C VAL A 43 6.94 5.58 -3.17
N GLY A 44 6.90 4.35 -3.70
CA GLY A 44 7.98 3.75 -4.46
C GLY A 44 8.17 4.38 -5.84
N CYS A 45 7.13 4.46 -6.66
CA CYS A 45 7.24 4.88 -8.07
C CYS A 45 6.34 6.05 -8.48
N GLY A 46 5.49 6.55 -7.58
CA GLY A 46 4.53 7.61 -7.88
C GLY A 46 3.30 7.14 -8.67
N ASN A 47 3.08 5.84 -8.84
CA ASN A 47 1.87 5.35 -9.50
C ASN A 47 0.61 5.74 -8.72
N ALA A 48 -0.44 6.21 -9.38
CA ALA A 48 -1.74 6.42 -8.74
C ALA A 48 -2.36 5.07 -8.37
N LEU A 49 -2.57 4.81 -7.08
CA LEU A 49 -3.06 3.52 -6.58
C LEU A 49 -4.54 3.56 -6.20
N PHE A 50 -4.94 4.58 -5.45
CA PHE A 50 -6.31 4.68 -4.93
C PHE A 50 -6.80 6.12 -4.95
N ASN A 51 -8.10 6.31 -5.16
CA ASN A 51 -8.74 7.61 -5.06
C ASN A 51 -9.40 7.75 -3.68
N THR A 52 -9.42 8.95 -3.11
CA THR A 52 -10.10 9.21 -1.82
C THR A 52 -11.60 8.95 -1.90
N ASN A 53 -12.21 9.05 -3.08
CA ASN A 53 -13.61 8.66 -3.31
C ASN A 53 -13.86 7.15 -3.09
N ALA A 54 -12.81 6.33 -3.19
CA ALA A 54 -12.87 4.90 -2.91
C ALA A 54 -12.51 4.56 -1.46
N LYS A 55 -12.05 5.54 -0.67
CA LYS A 55 -11.63 5.35 0.72
C LYS A 55 -12.84 5.31 1.63
N PHE A 56 -12.81 4.42 2.62
CA PHE A 56 -13.85 4.33 3.65
C PHE A 56 -13.23 3.99 5.02
N ASN A 57 -13.95 4.28 6.10
CA ASN A 57 -13.53 3.89 7.45
C ASN A 57 -14.02 2.47 7.73
N SER A 58 -13.09 1.51 7.71
CA SER A 58 -13.38 0.09 7.99
C SER A 58 -13.29 -0.27 9.47
N GLY A 59 -12.71 0.59 10.32
CA GLY A 59 -12.40 0.28 11.71
C GLY A 59 -11.27 -0.74 11.91
N THR A 60 -10.60 -1.18 10.83
CA THR A 60 -9.59 -2.25 10.90
C THR A 60 -8.21 -1.78 11.36
N GLY A 61 -7.95 -0.47 11.34
CA GLY A 61 -6.67 0.12 11.71
C GLY A 61 -5.73 0.48 10.55
N TRP A 62 -6.12 0.20 9.30
CA TRP A 62 -5.36 0.59 8.10
C TRP A 62 -6.23 1.33 7.07
N PRO A 63 -5.64 2.22 6.24
CA PRO A 63 -6.33 2.84 5.12
C PRO A 63 -7.02 1.79 4.23
N SER A 64 -8.34 1.90 4.09
CA SER A 64 -9.17 0.90 3.41
C SER A 64 -9.87 1.51 2.21
N PHE A 65 -9.88 0.78 1.09
CA PHE A 65 -10.45 1.21 -0.18
C PHE A 65 -11.26 0.08 -0.82
N PHE A 66 -12.39 0.41 -1.45
CA PHE A 66 -13.21 -0.62 -2.11
C PHE A 66 -12.82 -0.88 -3.57
N GLN A 67 -12.00 -0.02 -4.19
CA GLN A 67 -11.49 -0.21 -5.54
C GLN A 67 -10.17 0.56 -5.77
N PRO A 68 -9.29 0.08 -6.67
CA PRO A 68 -8.11 0.83 -7.10
C PRO A 68 -8.49 2.03 -7.98
N ALA A 69 -7.52 2.91 -8.26
CA ALA A 69 -7.69 4.07 -9.12
C ALA A 69 -7.98 3.68 -10.58
N THR A 70 -7.31 2.63 -11.07
CA THR A 70 -7.52 2.00 -12.38
C THR A 70 -7.34 0.49 -12.25
N ALA A 71 -7.82 -0.28 -13.23
CA ALA A 71 -7.71 -1.74 -13.22
C ALA A 71 -6.25 -2.25 -13.25
N ASP A 72 -5.33 -1.44 -13.77
CA ASP A 72 -3.90 -1.72 -13.91
C ASP A 72 -3.04 -1.01 -12.83
N ALA A 73 -3.66 -0.37 -11.84
CA ALA A 73 -2.92 0.32 -10.78
C ALA A 73 -2.22 -0.66 -9.81
N VAL A 74 -2.86 -1.81 -9.58
CA VAL A 74 -2.43 -2.86 -8.66
C VAL A 74 -2.55 -4.24 -9.32
N TRP A 75 -1.79 -5.20 -8.83
CA TRP A 75 -1.96 -6.61 -9.13
C TRP A 75 -2.11 -7.40 -7.84
N TYR A 76 -2.61 -8.63 -7.96
CA TYR A 76 -2.99 -9.47 -6.83
C TYR A 76 -2.12 -10.71 -6.77
N ARG A 77 -1.61 -11.02 -5.58
CA ARG A 77 -0.82 -12.22 -5.30
C ARG A 77 -1.46 -13.05 -4.21
N LEU A 78 -1.39 -14.37 -4.34
CA LEU A 78 -1.76 -15.27 -3.25
C LEU A 78 -0.72 -15.20 -2.13
N ASP A 79 -1.16 -14.90 -0.92
CA ASP A 79 -0.33 -14.85 0.28
C ASP A 79 -0.81 -15.92 1.27
N THR A 80 0.08 -16.90 1.54
CA THR A 80 -0.15 -18.00 2.48
C THR A 80 0.63 -17.84 3.79
N GLY A 81 1.14 -16.64 4.07
CA GLY A 81 1.92 -16.31 5.26
C GLY A 81 1.11 -16.46 6.55
N TYR A 82 1.82 -16.74 7.66
CA TYR A 82 1.24 -16.87 9.00
C TYR A 82 0.07 -17.87 9.11
N GLY A 83 0.02 -18.88 8.24
CA GLY A 83 -1.05 -19.89 8.24
C GLY A 83 -2.41 -19.37 7.73
N MET A 84 -2.45 -18.17 7.15
CA MET A 84 -3.65 -17.57 6.58
C MET A 84 -3.63 -17.64 5.06
N ARG A 85 -4.79 -17.72 4.41
CA ARG A 85 -4.91 -17.61 2.95
C ARG A 85 -5.52 -16.26 2.60
N ARG A 86 -4.70 -15.37 2.04
CA ARG A 86 -5.02 -13.96 1.76
C ARG A 86 -4.71 -13.63 0.32
N THR A 87 -5.25 -12.50 -0.14
CA THR A 87 -4.87 -11.89 -1.42
C THR A 87 -4.12 -10.61 -1.11
N GLU A 88 -2.83 -10.60 -1.38
CA GLU A 88 -1.98 -9.42 -1.25
C GLU A 88 -2.22 -8.48 -2.44
N VAL A 89 -2.28 -7.19 -2.16
CA VAL A 89 -2.46 -6.13 -3.16
C VAL A 89 -1.13 -5.41 -3.34
N ILE A 90 -0.59 -5.40 -4.56
CA ILE A 90 0.76 -4.93 -4.86
C ILE A 90 0.71 -3.89 -5.96
N CYS A 91 1.59 -2.88 -5.92
CA CYS A 91 1.70 -1.90 -7.00
C CYS A 91 2.14 -2.58 -8.31
N ALA A 92 1.38 -2.38 -9.39
CA ALA A 92 1.67 -2.99 -10.70
C ALA A 92 2.91 -2.43 -11.40
N LYS A 93 3.46 -1.29 -10.96
CA LYS A 93 4.58 -0.62 -11.65
C LYS A 93 5.96 -0.85 -11.05
N CYS A 94 6.07 -1.18 -9.77
CA CYS A 94 7.39 -1.17 -9.10
C CYS A 94 7.58 -2.28 -8.06
N ASP A 95 6.83 -3.37 -8.18
CA ASP A 95 7.23 -4.62 -7.53
C ASP A 95 8.59 -5.09 -8.06
#